data_AF-A0A1H9WCG1-F1
#
_entry.id   AF-A0A1H9WCG1-F1
#
_cell.length_a   1.000
_cell.length_b   1.000
_cell.length_c   1.000
_cell.angle_alpha   90.00
_cell.angle_beta   90.00
_cell.angle_gamma   90.00
#
_symmetry.space_group_name_H-M   'P 1'
#
loop_
_entity.id
_entity.type
_entity.pdbx_description
1 polymer ?
#
loop_
_entity_poly.entity_id
_entity_poly.type
_entity_poly.pdbx_seq_one_letter_code
_entity_poly.pdbx_strand_id
1 'polypeptide(L)'
;MSEPDKHEPGPAVPPLDTIDDSQRIPPPRRPAPPRPRPIKAADDIPPGAIAAFGVVGMVALLLVLKWGIPKGIDWYHHQDWAWFTQWTATVADPVHAYLSAHTVGLPLTATSAFNIWLGVGAASLVLSWFTGAVGARLTWTAHGACSVLMVWDAAPVAGRPVAAALAVLAWTIGSLFALRGLSLRPLIHLHNHNHNHNHPAR
;
A
#
# COMPACT_ATOMS: atom_id res chain seq x y z
N MET A 1 -42.02 57.45 -62.28
CA MET A 1 -42.51 58.71 -61.69
C MET A 1 -42.07 58.74 -60.25
N SER A 2 -41.13 59.63 -59.94
CA SER A 2 -40.84 60.24 -58.63
C SER A 2 -40.17 59.42 -57.51
N GLU A 3 -38.92 59.84 -57.22
CA GLU A 3 -38.14 59.91 -55.96
C GLU A 3 -38.92 60.08 -54.62
N PRO A 4 -38.30 60.00 -53.41
CA PRO A 4 -36.86 60.11 -53.13
C PRO A 4 -36.22 59.18 -52.09
N ASP A 5 -34.90 59.11 -52.24
CA ASP A 5 -33.86 58.71 -51.29
C ASP A 5 -33.97 59.51 -49.97
N LYS A 6 -34.05 58.80 -48.84
CA LYS A 6 -33.96 59.38 -47.49
C LYS A 6 -32.55 59.13 -46.96
N HIS A 7 -31.67 60.10 -47.20
CA HIS A 7 -30.41 60.22 -46.47
C HIS A 7 -30.69 60.63 -45.02
N GLU A 8 -30.57 59.69 -44.08
CA GLU A 8 -30.39 60.02 -42.66
C GLU A 8 -28.98 60.61 -42.46
N PRO A 9 -28.84 61.77 -41.81
CA PRO A 9 -27.54 62.31 -41.45
C PRO A 9 -26.90 61.43 -40.37
N GLY A 10 -25.73 60.87 -40.68
CA GLY A 10 -24.93 60.10 -39.73
C GLY A 10 -24.59 60.90 -38.47
N PRO A 11 -24.34 60.23 -37.34
CA PRO A 11 -24.14 60.88 -36.05
C PRO A 11 -22.97 61.86 -36.11
N ALA A 12 -23.23 63.11 -35.71
CA ALA A 12 -22.23 64.15 -35.57
C ALA A 12 -21.19 63.70 -34.53
N VAL A 13 -20.02 63.28 -35.02
CA VAL A 13 -18.87 62.97 -34.17
C VAL A 13 -18.36 64.30 -33.60
N PRO A 14 -18.37 64.50 -32.28
CA PRO A 14 -17.84 65.72 -31.70
C PRO A 14 -16.34 65.85 -32.04
N PRO A 15 -15.85 67.08 -32.28
CA PRO A 15 -14.44 67.29 -32.60
C PRO A 15 -13.54 66.74 -31.49
N LEU A 16 -12.50 66.02 -31.92
CA LEU A 16 -11.59 65.24 -31.07
C LEU A 16 -10.59 66.13 -30.31
N ASP A 17 -11.03 67.29 -29.83
CA ASP A 17 -10.20 68.26 -29.11
C ASP A 17 -10.95 68.73 -27.86
N THR A 18 -11.00 67.89 -26.82
CA THR A 18 -11.33 68.30 -25.42
C THR A 18 -11.13 67.17 -24.41
N ILE A 19 -10.12 66.31 -24.60
CA ILE A 19 -9.59 65.58 -23.45
C ILE A 19 -8.46 66.43 -22.89
N ASP A 20 -8.85 67.36 -22.03
CA ASP A 20 -7.94 68.17 -21.23
C ASP A 20 -7.05 67.22 -20.41
N ASP A 21 -5.74 67.28 -20.66
CA ASP A 21 -4.73 66.44 -20.01
C ASP A 21 -4.72 66.62 -18.48
N SER A 22 -5.34 67.69 -17.97
CA SER A 22 -5.58 67.93 -16.55
C SER A 22 -6.50 66.90 -15.87
N GLN A 23 -7.31 66.15 -16.63
CA GLN A 23 -8.23 65.13 -16.12
C GLN A 23 -7.60 63.72 -16.02
N ARG A 24 -6.32 63.54 -16.40
CA ARG A 24 -5.61 62.28 -16.18
C ARG A 24 -5.20 62.15 -14.71
N ILE A 25 -6.16 61.77 -13.87
CA ILE A 25 -5.86 61.30 -12.52
C ILE A 25 -5.05 60.00 -12.66
N PRO A 26 -3.81 59.92 -12.13
CA PRO A 26 -3.07 58.67 -12.14
C PRO A 26 -3.88 57.62 -11.37
N PRO A 27 -4.00 56.37 -11.89
CA PRO A 27 -4.69 55.33 -11.14
C PRO A 27 -4.02 55.18 -9.77
N PRO A 28 -4.81 55.02 -8.68
CA PRO A 28 -4.26 54.83 -7.36
C PRO A 28 -3.29 53.65 -7.40
N ARG A 29 -2.04 53.89 -6.95
CA ARG A 29 -1.01 52.84 -6.89
C ARG A 29 -1.55 51.69 -6.07
N ARG A 30 -1.93 50.60 -6.74
CA ARG A 30 -2.25 49.34 -6.06
C ARG A 30 -1.00 48.95 -5.25
N PRO A 31 -1.12 48.72 -3.93
CA PRO A 31 -0.01 48.17 -3.17
C PRO A 31 0.42 46.87 -3.85
N ALA A 32 1.72 46.75 -4.10
CA ALA A 32 2.28 45.56 -4.72
C ALA A 32 1.83 44.32 -3.93
N PRO A 33 1.46 43.22 -4.60
CA PRO A 33 1.15 41.98 -3.89
C PRO A 33 2.32 41.63 -2.98
N PRO A 34 2.05 41.20 -1.73
CA PRO A 34 3.12 40.83 -0.80
C PRO A 34 4.01 39.78 -1.49
N ARG A 35 5.31 40.06 -1.54
CA ARG A 35 6.30 39.11 -2.09
C ARG A 35 6.02 37.73 -1.46
N PRO A 36 5.92 36.66 -2.27
CA PRO A 36 5.91 35.31 -1.74
C PRO A 36 7.10 35.19 -0.78
N ARG A 37 6.82 34.84 0.47
CA ARG A 37 7.90 34.53 1.41
C ARG A 37 8.75 33.44 0.74
N PRO A 38 10.08 33.55 0.77
CA PRO A 38 10.92 32.46 0.27
C PRO A 38 10.46 31.18 0.97
N ILE A 39 9.98 30.22 0.18
CA ILE A 39 9.68 28.89 0.67
C ILE A 39 11.02 28.38 1.18
N LYS A 40 11.12 28.20 2.50
CA LYS A 40 12.28 27.59 3.12
C LYS A 40 12.36 26.17 2.55
N ALA A 41 13.27 25.96 1.61
CA ALA A 41 13.48 24.65 1.02
C ALA A 41 13.78 23.65 2.16
N ALA A 42 13.29 22.43 2.03
CA ALA A 42 13.63 21.33 2.94
C ALA A 42 15.15 20.98 2.93
N ASP A 43 15.96 21.75 2.19
CA ASP A 43 17.41 21.66 2.07
C ASP A 43 18.18 22.35 3.22
N ASP A 44 17.50 23.03 4.16
CA ASP A 44 18.10 23.64 5.35
C ASP A 44 18.38 22.66 6.50
N ILE A 45 18.39 21.35 6.23
CA ILE A 45 18.84 20.36 7.22
C ILE A 45 20.38 20.38 7.20
N PRO A 46 21.06 20.82 8.28
CA PRO A 46 22.51 20.85 8.29
C PRO A 46 23.04 19.44 8.00
N PRO A 47 24.06 19.27 7.14
CA PRO A 47 24.55 17.95 6.70
C PRO A 47 24.88 17.01 7.88
N GLY A 48 25.21 17.57 9.05
CA GLY A 48 25.45 16.83 10.29
C GLY A 48 24.20 16.29 11.02
N ALA A 49 23.00 16.81 10.78
CA ALA A 49 21.78 16.37 11.48
C ALA A 49 21.32 14.99 10.99
N ILE A 50 21.38 14.72 9.67
CA ILE A 50 21.04 13.39 9.11
C ILE A 50 22.06 12.33 9.57
N ALA A 51 23.35 12.71 9.67
CA ALA A 51 24.39 11.84 10.20
C ALA A 51 24.22 11.57 11.71
N ALA A 52 23.87 12.59 12.51
CA ALA A 52 23.69 12.44 13.96
C ALA A 52 22.50 11.54 14.33
N PHE A 53 21.36 11.63 13.62
CA PHE A 53 20.23 10.71 13.82
C PHE A 53 20.54 9.29 13.34
N GLY A 54 21.31 9.14 12.25
CA GLY A 54 21.78 7.85 11.78
C GLY A 54 22.70 7.15 12.78
N VAL A 55 23.63 7.89 13.39
CA VAL A 55 24.57 7.35 14.40
C VAL A 55 23.86 7.05 15.72
N VAL A 56 22.96 7.91 16.20
CA VAL A 56 22.18 7.63 17.43
C VAL A 56 21.20 6.47 17.21
N GLY A 57 20.54 6.41 16.05
CA GLY A 57 19.68 5.29 15.67
C GLY A 57 20.45 3.98 15.51
N MET A 58 21.65 4.02 14.94
CA MET A 58 22.52 2.85 14.80
C MET A 58 23.12 2.40 16.13
N VAL A 59 23.50 3.34 17.01
CA VAL A 59 23.95 3.02 18.38
C VAL A 59 22.79 2.45 19.20
N ALA A 60 21.57 2.99 19.09
CA ALA A 60 20.39 2.43 19.73
C ALA A 60 20.06 1.02 19.20
N LEU A 61 20.13 0.82 17.87
CA LEU A 61 19.96 -0.49 17.24
C LEU A 61 21.02 -1.48 17.72
N LEU A 62 22.30 -1.08 17.78
CA LEU A 62 23.39 -1.91 18.28
C LEU A 62 23.27 -2.20 19.77
N LEU A 63 22.72 -1.29 20.57
CA LEU A 63 22.44 -1.53 21.98
C LEU A 63 21.26 -2.48 22.18
N VAL A 64 20.18 -2.36 21.41
CA VAL A 64 19.07 -3.33 21.38
C VAL A 64 19.55 -4.70 20.90
N LEU A 65 20.43 -4.74 19.89
CA LEU A 65 21.02 -5.98 19.38
C LEU A 65 21.97 -6.61 20.41
N LYS A 66 22.82 -5.82 21.06
CA LYS A 66 23.83 -6.31 22.00
C LYS A 66 23.25 -6.69 23.37
N TRP A 67 22.22 -6.00 23.86
CA TRP A 67 21.67 -6.21 25.21
C TRP A 67 20.27 -6.82 25.21
N GLY A 68 19.45 -6.55 24.19
CA GLY A 68 18.10 -7.09 24.04
C GLY A 68 18.11 -8.53 23.54
N ILE A 69 19.00 -8.90 22.61
CA ILE A 69 19.10 -10.27 22.11
C ILE A 69 19.57 -11.24 23.18
N PRO A 70 20.62 -11.00 23.98
CA PRO A 70 21.05 -11.98 24.98
C PRO A 70 20.02 -12.17 26.09
N LYS A 71 19.37 -11.10 26.57
CA LYS A 71 18.31 -11.22 27.58
C LYS A 71 17.02 -11.82 27.01
N GLY A 72 16.73 -11.55 25.74
CA GLY A 72 15.66 -12.22 25.01
C GLY A 72 15.94 -13.70 24.86
N ILE A 73 17.16 -14.08 24.47
CA ILE A 73 17.63 -15.46 24.32
C ILE A 73 17.65 -16.20 25.66
N ASP A 74 18.08 -15.57 26.74
CA ASP A 74 18.12 -16.18 28.08
C ASP A 74 16.71 -16.38 28.65
N TRP A 75 15.81 -15.39 28.47
CA TRP A 75 14.37 -15.55 28.73
C TRP A 75 13.73 -16.63 27.83
N TYR A 76 14.17 -16.73 26.57
CA TYR A 76 13.71 -17.72 25.58
C TYR A 76 14.19 -19.14 25.90
N HIS A 77 15.38 -19.31 26.48
CA HIS A 77 15.90 -20.60 26.92
C HIS A 77 15.24 -21.13 28.20
N HIS A 78 14.72 -20.24 29.05
CA HIS A 78 13.95 -20.64 30.25
C HIS A 78 12.47 -20.90 29.97
N GLN A 79 11.98 -20.49 28.80
CA GLN A 79 10.61 -20.73 28.37
C GLN A 79 10.57 -22.07 27.63
N ASP A 80 9.85 -23.07 28.15
CA ASP A 80 9.70 -24.36 27.47
C ASP A 80 8.87 -24.22 26.18
N TRP A 81 9.52 -23.84 25.07
CA TRP A 81 8.93 -23.73 23.72
C TRP A 81 8.65 -25.09 23.07
N ALA A 82 8.76 -26.19 23.82
CA ALA A 82 8.53 -27.54 23.31
C ALA A 82 7.16 -27.68 22.63
N TRP A 83 6.11 -27.04 23.19
CA TRP A 83 4.77 -27.07 22.59
C TRP A 83 4.73 -26.37 21.22
N PHE A 84 5.51 -25.29 21.04
CA PHE A 84 5.56 -24.55 19.78
C PHE A 84 6.37 -25.32 18.74
N THR A 85 7.51 -25.90 19.12
CA THR A 85 8.31 -26.73 18.20
C THR A 85 7.54 -27.98 17.79
N GLN A 86 6.84 -28.63 18.71
CA GLN A 86 5.92 -29.74 18.42
C GLN A 86 4.81 -29.30 17.46
N TRP A 87 4.17 -28.16 17.70
CA TRP A 87 3.15 -27.65 16.80
C TRP A 87 3.72 -27.36 15.40
N THR A 88 4.89 -26.73 15.29
CA THR A 88 5.52 -26.49 13.99
C THR A 88 5.88 -27.80 13.27
N ALA A 89 6.34 -28.81 14.00
CA ALA A 89 6.67 -30.12 13.44
C ALA A 89 5.42 -30.83 12.87
N THR A 90 4.24 -30.66 13.50
CA THR A 90 2.98 -31.23 12.96
C THR A 90 2.60 -30.71 11.57
N VAL A 91 3.16 -29.56 11.16
CA VAL A 91 2.94 -28.96 9.84
C VAL A 91 4.15 -29.13 8.93
N ALA A 92 5.35 -28.86 9.45
CA ALA A 92 6.59 -28.87 8.69
C ALA A 92 6.99 -30.28 8.25
N ASP A 93 6.86 -31.29 9.13
CA ASP A 93 7.28 -32.65 8.81
C ASP A 93 6.45 -33.26 7.67
N PRO A 94 5.10 -33.17 7.68
CA PRO A 94 4.30 -33.61 6.54
C PRO A 94 4.60 -32.87 5.24
N VAL A 95 4.81 -31.54 5.28
CA VAL A 95 5.18 -30.76 4.09
C VAL A 95 6.53 -31.23 3.52
N HIS A 96 7.51 -31.44 4.39
CA HIS A 96 8.81 -31.94 3.95
C HIS A 96 8.71 -33.35 3.37
N ALA A 97 7.94 -34.24 4.01
CA ALA A 97 7.69 -35.59 3.53
C ALA A 97 7.00 -35.60 2.16
N TYR A 98 5.97 -34.75 1.98
CA TYR A 98 5.30 -34.57 0.70
C TYR A 98 6.28 -34.15 -0.40
N LEU A 99 7.09 -33.11 -0.14
CA LEU A 99 8.09 -32.65 -1.10
C LEU A 99 9.16 -33.70 -1.37
N SER A 100 9.58 -34.46 -0.36
CA SER A 100 10.53 -35.56 -0.55
C SER A 100 9.98 -36.64 -1.48
N ALA A 101 8.71 -37.00 -1.33
CA ALA A 101 8.07 -37.98 -2.21
C ALA A 101 7.92 -37.46 -3.66
N HIS A 102 7.65 -36.17 -3.82
CA HIS A 102 7.36 -35.56 -5.14
C HIS A 102 8.57 -34.93 -5.84
N THR A 103 9.76 -34.95 -5.23
CA THR A 103 11.02 -34.48 -5.84
C THR A 103 11.90 -35.62 -6.35
N VAL A 104 11.49 -36.88 -6.17
CA VAL A 104 12.22 -38.06 -6.67
C VAL A 104 12.31 -37.99 -8.19
N GLY A 105 13.54 -37.97 -8.72
CA GLY A 105 13.81 -37.90 -10.15
C GLY A 105 13.91 -36.47 -10.72
N LEU A 106 13.73 -35.44 -9.90
CA LEU A 106 14.03 -34.05 -10.28
C LEU A 106 15.49 -33.70 -9.94
N PRO A 107 16.11 -32.74 -10.65
CA PRO A 107 17.42 -32.21 -10.28
C PRO A 107 17.40 -31.40 -8.98
N LEU A 108 16.21 -31.13 -8.42
CA LEU A 108 16.01 -30.36 -7.20
C LEU A 108 15.91 -31.30 -5.99
N THR A 109 16.72 -31.07 -4.96
CA THR A 109 16.65 -31.84 -3.72
C THR A 109 15.42 -31.47 -2.88
N ALA A 110 14.93 -32.42 -2.07
CA ALA A 110 13.80 -32.20 -1.16
C ALA A 110 14.04 -31.03 -0.19
N THR A 111 15.26 -30.91 0.36
CA THR A 111 15.64 -29.83 1.26
C THR A 111 15.65 -28.47 0.54
N SER A 112 16.17 -28.41 -0.69
CA SER A 112 16.11 -27.18 -1.50
C SER A 112 14.67 -26.78 -1.81
N ALA A 113 13.82 -27.75 -2.19
CA ALA A 113 12.40 -27.50 -2.44
C ALA A 113 11.68 -26.96 -1.18
N PHE A 114 11.95 -27.57 -0.02
CA PHE A 114 11.40 -27.12 1.26
C PHE A 114 11.85 -25.69 1.64
N ASN A 115 13.13 -25.38 1.44
CA ASN A 115 13.66 -24.03 1.71
C ASN A 115 13.07 -22.98 0.76
N ILE A 116 12.89 -23.31 -0.53
CA ILE A 116 12.19 -22.45 -1.49
C ILE A 116 10.74 -22.25 -1.05
N TRP A 117 10.07 -23.32 -0.63
CA TRP A 117 8.69 -23.25 -0.13
C TRP A 117 8.56 -22.30 1.06
N LEU A 118 9.44 -22.44 2.06
CA LEU A 118 9.49 -21.54 3.22
C LEU A 118 9.80 -20.09 2.81
N GLY A 119 10.77 -19.91 1.90
CA GLY A 119 11.17 -18.60 1.39
C GLY A 119 10.01 -17.87 0.70
N VAL A 120 9.25 -18.55 -0.15
CA VAL A 120 8.07 -17.97 -0.82
C VAL A 120 6.99 -17.60 0.18
N GLY A 121 6.70 -18.46 1.16
CA GLY A 121 5.74 -18.18 2.24
C GLY A 121 6.13 -16.94 3.03
N ALA A 122 7.38 -16.88 3.53
CA ALA A 122 7.89 -15.75 4.30
C ALA A 122 7.94 -14.46 3.47
N ALA A 123 8.44 -14.52 2.24
CA ALA A 123 8.52 -13.36 1.35
C ALA A 123 7.13 -12.81 1.01
N SER A 124 6.15 -13.69 0.74
CA SER A 124 4.78 -13.26 0.48
C SER A 124 4.14 -12.59 1.69
N LEU A 125 4.34 -13.13 2.90
CA LEU A 125 3.84 -12.53 4.14
C LEU A 125 4.45 -11.14 4.38
N VAL A 126 5.77 -11.04 4.29
CA VAL A 126 6.52 -9.78 4.45
C VAL A 126 6.07 -8.77 3.41
N LEU A 127 5.98 -9.19 2.14
CA LEU A 127 5.56 -8.31 1.06
C LEU A 127 4.11 -7.85 1.24
N SER A 128 3.19 -8.75 1.63
CA SER A 128 1.81 -8.40 1.97
C SER A 128 1.74 -7.41 3.12
N TRP A 129 2.55 -7.59 4.15
CA TRP A 129 2.60 -6.71 5.31
C TRP A 129 3.07 -5.30 4.96
N PHE A 130 4.15 -5.17 4.19
CA PHE A 130 4.75 -3.86 3.87
C PHE A 130 4.06 -3.14 2.72
N THR A 131 3.67 -3.86 1.66
CA THR A 131 3.14 -3.25 0.43
C THR A 131 1.63 -3.30 0.32
N GLY A 132 0.97 -4.21 1.05
CA GLY A 132 -0.46 -4.47 0.89
C GLY A 132 -0.85 -5.01 -0.49
N ALA A 133 0.13 -5.42 -1.33
CA ALA A 133 -0.12 -5.84 -2.71
C ALA A 133 -1.07 -7.05 -2.77
N VAL A 134 -2.07 -6.96 -3.64
CA VAL A 134 -3.06 -8.04 -3.84
C VAL A 134 -2.38 -9.33 -4.29
N GLY A 135 -1.39 -9.25 -5.18
CA GLY A 135 -0.60 -10.40 -5.62
C GLY A 135 0.08 -11.11 -4.45
N ALA A 136 0.73 -10.37 -3.56
CA ALA A 136 1.37 -10.95 -2.37
C ALA A 136 0.36 -11.64 -1.45
N ARG A 137 -0.82 -11.03 -1.25
CA ARG A 137 -1.90 -11.62 -0.43
C ARG A 137 -2.42 -12.91 -1.04
N LEU A 138 -2.66 -12.91 -2.36
CA LEU A 138 -3.08 -14.10 -3.09
C LEU A 138 -2.02 -15.20 -2.97
N THR A 139 -0.74 -14.86 -3.18
CA THR A 139 0.37 -15.81 -3.00
C THR A 139 0.40 -16.38 -1.58
N TRP A 140 0.25 -15.56 -0.54
CA TRP A 140 0.19 -16.02 0.85
C TRP A 140 -0.99 -16.99 1.08
N THR A 141 -2.18 -16.66 0.59
CA THR A 141 -3.36 -17.52 0.75
C THR A 141 -3.25 -18.83 -0.02
N ALA A 142 -2.75 -18.78 -1.26
CA ALA A 142 -2.53 -19.97 -2.09
C ALA A 142 -1.44 -20.87 -1.48
N HIS A 143 -0.35 -20.27 -1.00
CA HIS A 143 0.72 -20.96 -0.28
C HIS A 143 0.18 -21.68 0.96
N GLY A 144 -0.73 -21.05 1.70
CA GLY A 144 -1.42 -21.67 2.82
C GLY A 144 -2.31 -22.83 2.46
N ALA A 145 -3.17 -22.64 1.46
CA ALA A 145 -4.05 -23.69 0.97
C ALA A 145 -3.24 -24.91 0.49
N CYS A 146 -2.19 -24.68 -0.30
CA CYS A 146 -1.29 -25.74 -0.74
C CYS A 146 -0.57 -26.41 0.44
N SER A 147 -0.10 -25.67 1.44
CA SER A 147 0.54 -26.26 2.63
C SER A 147 -0.43 -27.17 3.39
N VAL A 148 -1.69 -26.77 3.56
CA VAL A 148 -2.72 -27.60 4.19
C VAL A 148 -3.00 -28.86 3.39
N LEU A 149 -3.05 -28.78 2.05
CA LEU A 149 -3.21 -29.95 1.18
C LEU A 149 -2.03 -30.92 1.31
N MET A 150 -0.79 -30.41 1.32
CA MET A 150 0.40 -31.23 1.54
C MET A 150 0.37 -31.93 2.90
N VAL A 151 -0.05 -31.23 3.96
CA VAL A 151 -0.23 -31.82 5.29
C VAL A 151 -1.30 -32.89 5.26
N TRP A 152 -2.44 -32.63 4.63
CA TRP A 152 -3.51 -33.61 4.52
C TRP A 152 -3.04 -34.89 3.82
N ASP A 153 -2.26 -34.77 2.74
CA ASP A 153 -1.80 -35.92 1.98
C ASP A 153 -0.73 -36.73 2.74
N ALA A 154 0.27 -36.05 3.31
CA ALA A 154 1.42 -36.70 3.92
C ALA A 154 1.27 -37.04 5.41
N ALA A 155 0.28 -36.49 6.12
CA ALA A 155 0.10 -36.77 7.55
C ALA A 155 -0.39 -38.22 7.79
N PRO A 156 0.00 -38.85 8.93
CA PRO A 156 -0.47 -40.18 9.32
C PRO A 156 -2.00 -40.25 9.40
N VAL A 157 -2.58 -41.34 8.91
CA VAL A 157 -4.05 -41.50 8.76
C VAL A 157 -4.81 -41.22 10.07
N ALA A 158 -4.28 -41.68 11.21
CA ALA A 158 -4.91 -41.49 12.52
C ALA A 158 -4.95 -40.02 13.00
N GLY A 159 -3.98 -39.20 12.61
CA GLY A 159 -3.83 -37.80 13.07
C GLY A 159 -4.09 -36.75 12.00
N ARG A 160 -4.28 -37.16 10.75
CA ARG A 160 -4.47 -36.29 9.58
C ARG A 160 -5.48 -35.14 9.76
N PRO A 161 -6.69 -35.34 10.29
CA PRO A 161 -7.64 -34.24 10.46
C PRO A 161 -7.13 -33.19 11.47
N VAL A 162 -6.47 -33.63 12.54
CA VAL A 162 -5.91 -32.73 13.56
C VAL A 162 -4.73 -31.96 13.00
N ALA A 163 -3.81 -32.62 12.29
CA ALA A 163 -2.66 -31.97 11.66
C ALA A 163 -3.10 -30.90 10.64
N ALA A 164 -4.10 -31.21 9.81
CA ALA A 164 -4.64 -30.24 8.85
C ALA A 164 -5.33 -29.07 9.54
N ALA A 165 -6.11 -29.31 10.60
CA ALA A 165 -6.73 -28.24 11.39
C ALA A 165 -5.67 -27.32 12.04
N LEU A 166 -4.59 -27.89 12.59
CA LEU A 166 -3.47 -27.14 13.15
C LEU A 166 -2.73 -26.32 12.07
N ALA A 167 -2.57 -26.87 10.88
CA ALA A 167 -2.01 -26.14 9.74
C ALA A 167 -2.90 -24.96 9.32
N VAL A 168 -4.23 -25.16 9.25
CA VAL A 168 -5.19 -24.09 8.99
C VAL A 168 -5.08 -23.01 10.07
N LEU A 169 -5.03 -23.38 11.34
CA LEU A 169 -4.88 -22.43 12.45
C LEU A 169 -3.60 -21.59 12.30
N ALA A 170 -2.46 -22.22 12.00
CA ALA A 170 -1.21 -21.50 11.73
C ALA A 170 -1.37 -20.46 10.61
N TRP A 171 -2.02 -20.84 9.51
CA TRP A 171 -2.25 -19.93 8.39
C TRP A 171 -3.31 -18.86 8.65
N THR A 172 -4.32 -19.13 9.48
CA THR A 172 -5.28 -18.09 9.88
C THR A 172 -4.60 -17.00 10.71
N ILE A 173 -3.73 -17.39 11.65
CA ILE A 173 -2.96 -16.45 12.47
C ILE A 173 -2.07 -15.60 11.56
N GLY A 174 -1.33 -16.20 10.62
CA GLY A 174 -0.51 -15.44 9.66
C GLY A 174 -1.34 -14.55 8.71
N SER A 175 -2.55 -14.98 8.35
CA SER A 175 -3.45 -14.20 7.49
C SER A 175 -3.95 -12.92 8.13
N LEU A 176 -4.03 -12.85 9.47
CA LEU A 176 -4.32 -11.59 10.18
C LEU A 176 -3.29 -10.51 9.86
N PHE A 177 -2.03 -10.90 9.63
CA PHE A 177 -0.97 -9.99 9.23
C PHE A 177 -1.05 -9.67 7.73
N ALA A 178 -1.15 -10.69 6.88
CA ALA A 178 -1.16 -10.50 5.42
C ALA A 178 -2.36 -9.67 4.90
N LEU A 179 -3.54 -9.87 5.50
CA LEU A 179 -4.80 -9.25 5.07
C LEU A 179 -5.10 -7.91 5.76
N ARG A 180 -4.18 -7.42 6.59
CA ARG A 180 -4.31 -6.12 7.25
C ARG A 180 -4.53 -5.02 6.21
N GLY A 181 -5.59 -4.22 6.38
CA GLY A 181 -5.89 -3.08 5.52
C GLY A 181 -6.81 -3.36 4.32
N LEU A 182 -7.49 -4.52 4.28
CA LEU A 182 -8.63 -4.71 3.35
C LEU A 182 -9.81 -3.82 3.78
N SER A 183 -9.81 -2.57 3.32
CA SER A 183 -11.03 -1.75 3.32
C SER A 183 -11.86 -2.15 2.11
N LEU A 184 -12.78 -3.10 2.29
CA LEU A 184 -13.82 -3.37 1.32
C LEU A 184 -14.74 -2.14 1.30
N ARG A 185 -14.38 -1.09 0.56
CA ARG A 185 -15.33 0.00 0.27
C ARG A 185 -16.47 -0.62 -0.53
N PRO A 186 -17.69 -0.71 0.02
CA PRO A 186 -18.83 -1.17 -0.74
C PRO A 186 -19.07 -0.13 -1.84
N LEU A 187 -18.72 -0.46 -3.08
CA LEU A 187 -19.08 0.33 -4.24
C LEU A 187 -20.55 0.07 -4.51
N ILE A 188 -21.43 0.71 -3.74
CA ILE A 188 -22.86 0.74 -4.02
C ILE A 188 -23.02 1.49 -5.34
N HIS A 189 -23.16 0.77 -6.45
CA HIS A 189 -23.58 1.34 -7.73
C HIS A 189 -25.05 1.76 -7.59
N LEU A 190 -25.27 2.97 -7.11
CA LEU A 190 -26.57 3.63 -7.24
C LEU A 190 -26.76 3.94 -8.73
N HIS A 191 -27.47 3.07 -9.44
CA HIS A 191 -27.97 3.36 -10.77
C HIS A 191 -29.05 4.44 -10.63
N ASN A 192 -28.66 5.70 -10.76
CA ASN A 192 -29.58 6.82 -10.69
C ASN A 192 -30.39 6.85 -12.00
N HIS A 193 -31.59 6.25 -11.99
CA HIS A 193 -32.51 6.27 -13.13
C HIS A 193 -33.11 7.67 -13.25
N ASN A 194 -32.43 8.55 -13.99
CA ASN A 194 -32.86 9.92 -14.21
C ASN A 194 -34.00 9.92 -15.25
N HIS A 195 -35.25 9.96 -14.79
CA HIS A 195 -36.43 10.08 -15.65
C HIS A 195 -36.52 11.51 -16.21
N ASN A 196 -35.88 11.74 -17.36
CA ASN A 196 -35.92 13.02 -18.06
C ASN A 196 -37.34 13.25 -18.61
N HIS A 197 -38.14 14.03 -17.88
CA HIS A 197 -39.46 14.45 -18.34
C HIS A 197 -39.28 15.51 -19.43
N ASN A 198 -39.33 15.09 -20.69
CA ASN A 198 -39.43 16.00 -21.82
C ASN A 198 -40.78 16.73 -21.75
N HIS A 199 -40.75 18.01 -21.38
CA HIS A 199 -41.93 18.87 -21.42
C HIS A 199 -42.17 19.30 -22.88
N PRO A 200 -43.33 18.99 -23.49
CA PRO A 200 -43.65 19.52 -24.81
C PRO A 200 -43.91 21.03 -24.70
N ALA A 201 -43.15 21.81 -25.48
CA ALA A 201 -43.40 23.24 -25.66
C ALA A 201 -44.77 23.41 -26.35
N ARG A 202 -45.62 24.27 -25.76
CA ARG A 202 -46.84 24.79 -26.38
C ARG A 202 -46.53 26.03 -27.18
#